data_AF-A0A8C2IZ17-F1
#
_entry.id   AF-A0A8C2IZ17-F1
#
_cell.length_a   1.000
_cell.length_b   1.000
_cell.length_c   1.000
_cell.angle_alpha   90.00
_cell.angle_beta   90.00
_cell.angle_gamma   90.00
#
_symmetry.space_group_name_H-M   'P 1'
#
loop_
_entity.id
_entity.type
_entity.pdbx_description
1 polymer ?
#
loop_
_entity_poly.entity_id
_entity_poly.type
_entity_poly.pdbx_seq_one_letter_code
_entity_poly.pdbx_strand_id
1 'polypeptide(L)'
;KTALLPFEFNCLQNLGINPANIGFSTLTMESDKFICIREKVGEQAQVVIIDMADPNTPIRRPISADSAIMNPASKVIALKAQLNRRTDPIHCCFN
;
A
#
# COMPACT_ATOMS: atom_id res chain seq x y z
N LYS A 1 -9.70 -6.32 12.48
CA LYS A 1 -10.85 -6.23 11.56
C LYS A 1 -11.25 -4.77 11.52
N THR A 2 -10.49 -3.99 10.75
CA THR A 2 -10.34 -2.53 10.90
C THR A 2 -11.47 -1.83 10.17
N ALA A 3 -12.40 -1.24 10.93
CA ALA A 3 -13.26 -0.19 10.42
C ALA A 3 -12.37 1.06 10.26
N LEU A 4 -12.15 1.49 9.02
CA LEU A 4 -11.46 2.76 8.76
C LEU A 4 -12.27 3.87 9.42
N LEU A 5 -11.62 4.63 10.30
CA LEU A 5 -12.27 5.76 10.95
C LEU A 5 -12.61 6.79 9.86
N PRO A 6 -13.79 7.44 9.90
CA PRO A 6 -14.23 8.38 8.87
C PRO A 6 -13.25 9.55 8.66
N PHE A 7 -12.42 9.84 9.67
CA PHE A 7 -11.36 10.84 9.60
C PHE A 7 -10.24 10.45 8.62
N GLU A 8 -9.79 9.20 8.65
CA GLU A 8 -8.69 8.72 7.80
C GLU A 8 -9.12 8.63 6.34
N PHE A 9 -10.40 8.29 6.11
CA PHE A 9 -10.99 8.25 4.78
C PHE A 9 -10.89 9.60 4.03
N ASN A 10 -11.12 10.72 4.72
CA ASN A 10 -11.04 12.05 4.13
C ASN A 10 -9.58 12.46 3.84
N CYS A 11 -8.65 12.14 4.74
CA CYS A 11 -7.22 12.41 4.54
C CYS A 11 -6.69 11.70 3.28
N LEU A 12 -7.06 10.43 3.09
CA LEU A 12 -6.63 9.64 1.93
C LEU A 12 -7.16 10.18 0.60
N GLN A 13 -8.40 10.68 0.56
CA GLN A 13 -8.95 11.30 -0.65
C GLN A 13 -8.20 12.59 -1.01
N ASN A 14 -7.86 13.41 -0.02
CA ASN A 14 -7.06 14.63 -0.24
C ASN A 14 -5.64 14.32 -0.77
N LEU A 15 -5.11 13.14 -0.49
CA LEU A 15 -3.82 12.66 -1.00
C LEU A 15 -3.89 12.11 -2.43
N GLY A 16 -5.06 12.18 -3.08
CA GLY A 16 -5.25 11.71 -4.45
C GLY A 16 -5.30 10.18 -4.58
N ILE A 17 -5.79 9.49 -3.54
CA ILE A 17 -6.11 8.07 -3.60
C ILE A 17 -7.55 7.91 -4.12
N ASN A 18 -7.74 7.02 -5.10
CA ASN A 18 -9.08 6.77 -5.62
C ASN A 18 -9.95 6.10 -4.54
N PRO A 19 -11.15 6.62 -4.23
CA PRO A 19 -12.04 6.02 -3.23
C PRO A 19 -12.37 4.56 -3.50
N ALA A 20 -12.35 4.10 -4.75
CA ALA A 20 -12.52 2.69 -5.10
C ALA A 20 -11.43 1.76 -4.54
N ASN A 21 -10.24 2.30 -4.26
CA ASN A 21 -9.10 1.57 -3.68
C ASN A 21 -9.05 1.69 -2.14
N ILE A 22 -9.97 2.43 -1.53
CA ILE A 22 -10.08 2.58 -0.07
C ILE A 22 -11.06 1.51 0.45
N GLY A 23 -10.60 0.26 0.50
CA GLY A 23 -11.40 -0.87 0.96
C GLY A 23 -10.55 -1.94 1.63
N PHE A 24 -11.17 -2.83 2.40
CA PHE A 24 -10.46 -3.87 3.16
C PHE A 24 -9.60 -4.80 2.28
N SER A 25 -10.00 -5.00 1.02
CA SER A 25 -9.24 -5.83 0.08
C SER A 25 -8.00 -5.12 -0.47
N THR A 26 -7.96 -3.79 -0.53
CA THR A 26 -6.90 -3.03 -1.21
C THR A 26 -6.03 -2.22 -0.25
N LEU A 27 -6.60 -1.77 0.87
CA LEU A 27 -5.92 -1.03 1.93
C LEU A 27 -5.54 -1.98 3.07
N THR A 28 -4.28 -1.90 3.50
CA THR A 28 -3.75 -2.63 4.65
C THR A 28 -3.08 -1.64 5.58
N MET A 29 -3.63 -1.53 6.78
CA MET A 29 -3.04 -0.80 7.90
C MET A 29 -2.62 -1.85 8.93
N GLU A 30 -1.32 -2.08 9.04
CA GLU A 30 -0.76 -3.02 10.00
C GLU A 30 -0.48 -2.31 11.34
N SER A 31 -0.09 -1.03 11.26
CA SER A 31 0.17 -0.17 12.41
C SER A 31 -0.30 1.27 12.15
N ASP A 32 -0.30 2.08 13.20
CA ASP A 32 -0.50 3.54 13.19
C ASP A 32 0.67 4.31 12.56
N LYS A 33 1.73 3.64 12.12
CA LYS A 33 2.88 4.30 11.48
C LYS A 33 2.74 4.37 9.98
N PHE A 34 2.16 3.33 9.38
CA PHE A 34 2.17 3.19 7.93
C PHE A 34 0.86 2.66 7.37
N ILE A 35 0.42 3.28 6.29
CA ILE A 35 -0.74 2.87 5.52
C ILE A 35 -0.27 2.39 4.16
N CYS A 36 -0.60 1.14 3.82
CA CYS A 36 -0.35 0.57 2.50
C CYS A 36 -1.65 0.52 1.71
N ILE A 37 -1.70 1.16 0.56
CA ILE A 37 -2.82 1.09 -0.38
C ILE A 37 -2.34 0.47 -1.67
N ARG A 38 -3.07 -0.52 -2.14
CA ARG A 38 -2.86 -1.13 -3.44
C ARG A 38 -3.81 -0.47 -4.42
N GLU A 39 -3.25 0.18 -5.42
CA GLU A 39 -3.98 0.90 -6.44
C GLU A 39 -3.60 0.35 -7.81
N LYS A 40 -4.59 0.21 -8.68
CA LYS A 40 -4.38 -0.12 -10.09
C LYS A 40 -4.66 1.12 -10.91
N VAL A 41 -3.64 1.68 -11.56
CA VAL A 41 -3.78 2.82 -12.47
C VAL A 41 -3.75 2.29 -13.89
N GLY A 42 -4.92 2.26 -14.52
CA GLY A 42 -5.10 1.62 -15.82
C GLY A 42 -4.80 0.12 -15.73
N GLU A 43 -3.71 -0.30 -16.36
CA GLU A 43 -3.29 -1.72 -16.40
C GLU A 43 -2.11 -2.04 -15.48
N GLN A 44 -1.48 -1.01 -14.88
CA GLN A 44 -0.35 -1.17 -13.97
C GLN A 44 -0.81 -1.20 -12.51
N ALA A 45 -0.35 -2.22 -11.77
CA ALA A 45 -0.53 -2.32 -10.33
C ALA A 45 0.60 -1.58 -9.60
N GLN A 46 0.23 -0.80 -8.59
CA GLN A 46 1.17 -0.08 -7.73
C GLN A 46 0.77 -0.18 -6.26
N VAL A 47 1.77 -0.10 -5.40
CA VAL A 47 1.58 0.02 -3.95
C VAL A 47 1.96 1.45 -3.56
N VAL A 48 1.00 2.13 -2.95
CA VAL A 48 1.17 3.44 -2.35
C VAL A 48 1.36 3.26 -0.86
N ILE A 49 2.47 3.79 -0.37
CA ILE A 49 2.87 3.74 1.02
C ILE A 49 2.78 5.15 1.57
N ILE A 50 2.03 5.32 2.65
CA ILE A 50 1.88 6.59 3.35
C ILE A 50 2.47 6.42 4.75
N ASP A 51 3.40 7.29 5.09
CA ASP A 51 3.95 7.41 6.43
C ASP A 51 3.09 8.41 7.22
N MET A 52 2.62 8.02 8.41
CA MET A 52 1.85 8.92 9.28
C MET A 52 2.71 10.04 9.87
N ALA A 53 4.04 9.91 9.87
CA ALA A 53 4.95 10.99 10.21
C ALA A 53 4.97 12.09 9.12
N ASP A 54 4.84 11.71 7.86
CA ASP A 54 4.89 12.61 6.69
C ASP A 54 3.81 12.25 5.65
N PRO A 55 2.52 12.52 5.94
CA PRO A 55 1.41 12.09 5.08
C PRO A 55 1.38 12.80 3.73
N ASN A 56 2.02 13.97 3.60
CA ASN A 56 2.04 14.77 2.36
C ASN A 56 2.94 14.16 1.27
N THR A 57 3.80 13.20 1.60
CA THR A 57 4.76 12.60 0.67
C THR A 57 4.53 11.09 0.51
N PRO A 58 3.44 10.67 -0.17
CA PRO A 58 3.17 9.26 -0.41
C PRO A 58 4.22 8.65 -1.35
N ILE A 59 4.77 7.51 -0.96
CA ILE A 59 5.73 6.75 -1.76
C ILE A 59 4.94 5.80 -2.66
N ARG A 60 5.02 6.01 -3.98
CA ARG A 60 4.36 5.15 -4.98
C ARG A 60 5.40 4.24 -5.61
N ARG A 61 5.28 2.92 -5.44
CA ARG A 61 6.18 1.93 -6.06
C ARG A 61 5.37 1.01 -7.00
N PRO A 62 5.78 0.83 -8.28
CA PRO A 62 5.12 -0.07 -9.21
C PRO A 62 5.39 -1.52 -8.77
N ILE A 63 4.42 -2.12 -8.10
CA ILE A 63 4.53 -3.44 -7.49
C ILE A 63 3.23 -4.18 -7.78
N SER A 64 3.35 -5.33 -8.45
CA SER A 64 2.24 -6.25 -8.67
C SER A 64 2.28 -7.35 -7.60
N ALA A 65 1.35 -7.30 -6.63
CA ALA A 65 1.29 -8.27 -5.54
C ALA A 65 -0.15 -8.48 -5.02
N ASP A 66 -0.48 -9.72 -4.66
CA ASP A 66 -1.76 -10.12 -4.06
C ASP A 66 -1.92 -9.67 -2.62
N SER A 67 -0.81 -9.41 -1.92
CA SER A 67 -0.83 -8.81 -0.58
C SER A 67 0.46 -8.03 -0.35
N ALA A 68 0.36 -6.93 0.37
CA ALA A 68 1.50 -6.10 0.75
C ALA A 68 1.33 -5.71 2.21
N ILE A 69 2.34 -6.03 3.04
CA ILE A 69 2.34 -5.78 4.47
C ILE A 69 3.65 -5.08 4.80
N MET A 70 3.59 -3.96 5.52
CA MET A 70 4.79 -3.26 5.94
C MET A 70 5.21 -3.69 7.35
N ASN A 71 6.51 -3.68 7.61
CA ASN A 71 7.05 -3.85 8.95
C ASN A 71 6.71 -2.61 9.82
N PRO A 72 6.18 -2.79 11.04
CA PRO A 72 5.82 -1.69 11.93
C PRO A 72 7.03 -0.89 12.48
N ALA A 73 8.23 -1.48 12.50
CA ALA A 73 9.43 -0.84 13.08
C ALA A 73 10.43 -0.32 12.03
N SER A 74 10.34 -0.78 10.77
CA SER A 74 11.32 -0.46 9.73
C SER A 74 10.63 -0.25 8.39
N LYS A 75 11.25 0.53 7.49
CA LYS A 75 10.76 0.79 6.13
C LYS A 75 10.94 -0.42 5.19
N VAL A 76 10.50 -1.59 5.64
CA VAL A 76 10.60 -2.87 4.92
C VAL A 76 9.20 -3.34 4.58
N ILE A 77 8.97 -3.73 3.32
CA ILE A 77 7.69 -4.24 2.85
C ILE A 77 7.80 -5.73 2.49
N ALA A 78 6.89 -6.53 3.05
CA ALA A 78 6.67 -7.92 2.69
C ALA A 78 5.59 -7.98 1.62
N LEU A 79 5.92 -8.57 0.47
CA LEU A 79 5.03 -8.71 -0.66
C LEU A 79 4.72 -10.18 -0.88
N LYS A 80 3.44 -10.52 -1.03
CA LYS A 80 3.00 -11.81 -1.51
C LYS A 80 2.60 -11.66 -2.97
N ALA A 81 3.41 -12.17 -3.88
CA ALA A 81 3.07 -12.26 -5.30
C ALA A 81 2.59 -13.69 -5.63
N GLN A 82 1.55 -13.81 -6.45
CA GLN A 82 1.25 -15.04 -7.18
C GLN A 82 2.43 -15.32 -8.11
N LEU A 83 3.27 -16.28 -7.70
CA LEU A 83 4.42 -16.74 -8.45
C LEU A 83 3.94 -17.35 -9.78
N ASN A 84 3.85 -16.53 -10.83
CA ASN A 84 3.86 -17.03 -12.18
C ASN A 84 5.33 -17.27 -12.53
N ARG A 85 5.73 -18.53 -12.59
CA ARG A 85 7.12 -18.95 -12.82
C ARG A 85 7.64 -18.40 -14.16
N ARG A 86 8.19 -17.17 -14.21
CA ARG A 86 9.28 -16.80 -15.12
C ARG A 86 9.91 -15.39 -15.04
N THR A 87 9.40 -14.35 -14.38
CA THR A 87 10.03 -13.01 -14.58
C THR A 87 10.12 -12.02 -13.44
N ASP A 88 9.57 -12.28 -12.25
CA ASP A 88 9.51 -11.21 -11.24
C ASP A 88 10.24 -11.69 -9.99
N PRO A 89 11.55 -11.36 -9.86
CA PRO A 89 12.24 -11.64 -8.62
C PRO A 89 11.50 -10.86 -7.55
N ILE A 90 11.16 -11.56 -6.48
CA ILE A 90 10.84 -11.07 -5.14
C ILE A 90 11.45 -9.66 -5.01
N HIS A 91 10.67 -8.62 -5.30
CA HIS A 91 11.17 -7.26 -5.21
C HIS A 91 11.06 -6.91 -3.73
N CYS A 92 11.93 -7.56 -2.94
CA CYS A 92 12.36 -7.10 -1.65
C CYS A 92 12.95 -5.72 -1.91
N CYS A 93 12.07 -4.73 -1.94
CA CYS A 93 12.38 -3.32 -2.15
C CYS A 93 13.05 -2.79 -0.87
N PHE A 94 14.16 -3.41 -0.47
CA PHE A 94 15.13 -2.84 0.45
C PHE A 94 15.82 -1.71 -0.29
N ASN A 95 15.29 -0.51 -0.12
CA ASN A 95 16.07 0.71 -0.16
C ASN A 95 15.49 1.62 0.91
#